data_AF-F6JXW5-F1
#
_entry.id   AF-F6JXW5-F1
#
_cell.length_a   1.000
_cell.length_b   1.000
_cell.length_c   1.000
_cell.angle_alpha   90.00
_cell.angle_beta   90.00
_cell.angle_gamma   90.00
#
_symmetry.space_group_name_H-M   'P 1'
#
loop_
_entity.id
_entity.type
_entity.pdbx_description
1 polymer ?
#
loop_
_entity_poly.entity_id
_entity_poly.type
_entity_poly.pdbx_seq_one_letter_code
_entity_poly.pdbx_strand_id
1 'polypeptide(L)' 'EAEKTVEVLDTDYKSYAVVFATRVKDGRTLHMMRLY' A
#
# COMPACT_ATOMS: atom_id res chain seq x y z
N GLU A 1 9.34 10.37 -11.27
CA GLU A 1 8.72 10.04 -9.96
C GLU A 1 7.90 8.77 -10.13
N ALA A 2 7.80 7.91 -9.10
CA ALA A 2 6.97 6.71 -9.20
C ALA A 2 5.63 6.97 -8.51
N GLU A 3 4.54 6.86 -9.26
CA GLU A 3 3.19 7.05 -8.76
C GLU A 3 2.83 5.91 -7.79
N LYS A 4 2.57 6.24 -6.54
CA LYS A 4 2.27 5.27 -5.48
C LYS A 4 1.00 5.69 -4.74
N THR A 5 -0.01 4.84 -4.78
CA THR A 5 -1.26 4.95 -4.02
C THR A 5 -1.23 3.99 -2.85
N VAL A 6 -1.78 4.41 -1.72
CA VAL A 6 -1.82 3.62 -0.49
C VAL A 6 -3.24 3.67 0.07
N GLU A 7 -3.79 2.49 0.37
CA GLU A 7 -5.10 2.30 0.95
C GLU A 7 -4.94 1.53 2.26
N VAL A 8 -5.48 2.08 3.35
CA VAL A 8 -5.55 1.37 4.62
C VAL A 8 -6.78 0.48 4.58
N LEU A 9 -6.57 -0.83 4.66
CA LEU A 9 -7.66 -1.80 4.62
C LEU A 9 -8.24 -2.04 6.01
N ASP A 10 -7.38 -2.10 7.02
CA ASP A 10 -7.76 -2.27 8.42
C ASP A 10 -6.68 -1.74 9.36
N THR A 11 -7.09 -1.25 10.52
CA THR A 11 -6.17 -0.77 11.57
C THR A 11 -6.92 -0.49 12.87
N ASP A 12 -6.29 -0.79 14.00
CA ASP A 12 -6.76 -0.35 15.32
C ASP A 12 -6.18 1.01 15.74
N TYR A 13 -5.37 1.63 14.87
CA TYR A 13 -4.62 2.86 15.09
C TYR A 13 -3.68 2.83 16.31
N LYS A 14 -3.32 1.64 16.81
CA LYS A 14 -2.50 1.48 18.02
C LYS A 14 -1.40 0.44 17.87
N SER A 15 -1.76 -0.74 17.40
CA SER A 15 -0.90 -1.93 17.40
C SER A 15 -0.73 -2.57 16.04
N TYR A 16 -1.64 -2.31 15.08
CA TYR A 16 -1.46 -2.81 13.72
C TYR A 16 -2.11 -1.95 12.63
N ALA A 17 -1.62 -2.12 11.40
CA ALA A 17 -2.28 -1.66 10.18
C ALA A 17 -2.03 -2.62 9.00
N VAL A 18 -3.11 -2.98 8.31
CA VAL A 18 -3.08 -3.69 7.03
C VAL A 18 -3.20 -2.66 5.92
N VAL A 19 -2.18 -2.60 5.07
CA VAL A 19 -2.04 -1.57 4.03
C VAL A 19 -1.89 -2.23 2.67
N PHE A 20 -2.73 -1.80 1.72
CA PHE A 20 -2.58 -2.13 0.31
C PHE A 20 -1.89 -0.98 -0.42
N ALA A 21 -0.80 -1.27 -1.11
CA ALA A 21 -0.03 -0.29 -1.86
C ALA A 21 -0.02 -0.68 -3.34
N THR A 22 -0.41 0.28 -4.18
CA THR A 22 -0.32 0.20 -5.63
C THR A 22 0.76 1.15 -6.11
N ARG A 23 1.66 0.68 -6.95
CA ARG A 23 2.74 1.51 -7.53
C ARG A 23 2.82 1.30 -9.03
N VAL A 24 2.80 2.39 -9.79
CA VAL A 24 3.13 2.36 -11.21
C VAL A 24 4.63 2.60 -11.37
N LYS A 25 5.32 1.66 -12.01
CA LYS A 25 6.74 1.76 -12.33
C LYS A 25 6.98 1.23 -13.74
N ASP A 26 7.60 2.05 -14.59
CA ASP A 26 7.96 1.70 -15.96
C ASP A 26 6.75 1.18 -16.79
N GLY A 27 5.59 1.82 -16.63
CA GLY A 27 4.33 1.43 -17.30
C GLY A 27 3.66 0.18 -16.72
N ARG A 28 4.26 -0.46 -15.71
CA ARG A 28 3.69 -1.63 -15.03
C ARG A 28 3.15 -1.27 -13.66
N THR A 29 1.93 -1.72 -13.37
CA THR A 29 1.32 -1.62 -12.05
C THR A 29 1.76 -2.78 -11.18
N LEU A 30 2.27 -2.47 -9.99
CA LEU A 30 2.70 -3.41 -8.97
C LEU A 30 1.78 -3.25 -7.75
N HIS A 31 1.32 -4.36 -7.20
CA HIS A 31 0.50 -4.41 -5.99
C HIS A 31 1.28 -5.07 -4.85
N MET A 32 1.14 -4.53 -3.64
CA MET A 32 1.74 -5.08 -2.43
C MET A 32 0.78 -4.95 -1.25
N MET A 33 0.71 -5.98 -0.42
CA MET A 33 0.08 -5.90 0.89
C MET A 33 1.15 -5.86 1.97
N ARG A 34 0.96 -5.03 2.99
CA ARG A 34 1.90 -4.87 4.11
C ARG A 34 1.14 -4.89 5.43
N LEU A 35 1.69 -5.60 6.39
CA LEU A 35 1.28 -5.55 7.79
C LEU A 35 2.32 -4.73 8.54
N TYR A 36 1.86 -3.71 9.24
CA TYR A 36 2.64 -2.86 10.14
C TYR A 36 2.14 -3.01 11.56
#